data_AF-A0A0F9P734-F1
#
_entry.id   AF-A0A0F9P734-F1
#
_cell.length_a   1.000
_cell.length_b   1.000
_cell.length_c   1.000
_cell.angle_alpha   90.00
_cell.angle_beta   90.00
_cell.angle_gamma   90.00
#
_symmetry.space_group_name_H-M   'P 1'
#
loop_
_entity.id
_entity.type
_entity.pdbx_description
1 polymer ?
#
loop_
_entity_poly.entity_id
_entity_poly.type
_entity_poly.pdbx_seq_one_letter_code
_entity_poly.pdbx_strand_id
1 'polypeptide(L)'
;MNGIMPVIGNIKTAKQLGRRGSYKYVWKVCESCDHSRWVTIDNSKNGGSQICQICNAKRNLLNVKHPGIYPRIPFVDRFWAKVKKTDSCWNWCGSINKVTGYGQIQIDGKLELVHVAAYKLTGSLIPEGRELDHLCRNRACVNPDHLEPVTHRENVLRGINVCATNAKATHCPRGHPYDSTNTYRRPDGGRDCKICQRVRANNFRLSKVGVTSKAY
;
A
#
# COMPACT_ATOMS: atom_id res chain seq x y z
N MET A 1 24.08 4.37 -1.80
CA MET A 1 25.19 3.44 -1.47
C MET A 1 24.73 2.03 -1.76
N ASN A 2 25.36 1.38 -2.74
CA ASN A 2 25.01 0.05 -3.22
C ASN A 2 25.27 -0.99 -2.11
N GLY A 3 24.21 -1.51 -1.51
CA GLY A 3 24.29 -2.59 -0.53
C GLY A 3 24.70 -3.89 -1.24
N ILE A 4 25.99 -4.19 -1.20
CA ILE A 4 26.55 -5.47 -1.64
C ILE A 4 25.83 -6.57 -0.84
N MET A 5 25.10 -7.46 -1.54
CA MET A 5 24.52 -8.64 -0.89
C MET A 5 25.65 -9.49 -0.30
N PRO A 6 25.54 -9.98 0.96
CA PRO A 6 26.58 -10.82 1.53
C PRO A 6 26.66 -12.13 0.76
N VAL A 7 27.86 -12.43 0.26
CA VAL A 7 28.19 -13.67 -0.44
C VAL A 7 27.89 -14.87 0.47
N ILE A 8 27.08 -15.81 -0.02
CA ILE A 8 26.74 -17.04 0.71
C ILE A 8 27.96 -17.99 0.63
N GLY A 9 28.66 -18.16 1.75
CA GLY A 9 29.83 -19.03 1.84
C GLY A 9 29.49 -20.50 1.76
N ASN A 10 29.94 -21.16 0.69
CA ASN A 10 29.99 -22.61 0.61
C ASN A 10 31.07 -23.16 1.54
N ILE A 11 30.83 -24.34 2.11
CA ILE A 11 31.82 -25.03 2.93
C ILE A 11 32.49 -26.10 2.05
N LYS A 12 33.71 -25.85 1.53
CA LYS A 12 34.48 -26.88 0.83
C LYS A 12 35.73 -27.37 1.57
N THR A 13 35.94 -28.68 1.36
CA THR A 13 37.05 -29.60 1.67
C THR A 13 37.52 -29.82 3.11
N ALA A 14 37.43 -31.10 3.50
CA ALA A 14 37.83 -31.72 4.76
C ALA A 14 39.34 -31.65 4.97
N LYS A 15 39.83 -31.10 6.11
CA LYS A 15 41.27 -31.13 6.44
C LYS A 15 41.66 -32.17 7.50
N GLN A 16 40.77 -32.60 8.39
CA GLN A 16 41.08 -33.57 9.44
C GLN A 16 39.91 -34.53 9.71
N LEU A 17 40.24 -35.81 9.87
CA LEU A 17 39.31 -36.89 10.23
C LEU A 17 39.40 -37.17 11.73
N GLY A 18 38.26 -37.10 12.42
CA GLY A 18 38.12 -37.43 13.85
C GLY A 18 37.21 -38.63 14.08
N ARG A 19 37.37 -39.33 15.21
CA ARG A 19 36.48 -40.41 15.66
C ARG A 19 35.98 -40.16 17.08
N ARG A 20 34.68 -40.42 17.31
CA ARG A 20 34.09 -40.51 18.66
C ARG A 20 33.11 -41.68 18.67
N GLY A 21 33.48 -42.78 19.32
CA GLY A 21 32.73 -44.04 19.23
C GLY A 21 32.73 -44.59 17.79
N SER A 22 31.57 -45.06 17.32
CA SER A 22 31.38 -45.56 15.94
C SER A 22 31.26 -44.45 14.88
N TYR A 23 31.15 -43.19 15.28
CA TYR A 23 30.92 -42.07 14.38
C TYR A 23 32.23 -41.44 13.88
N LYS A 24 32.31 -41.21 12.57
CA LYS A 24 33.42 -40.52 11.89
C LYS A 24 33.05 -39.06 11.63
N TYR A 25 33.97 -38.14 11.91
CA TYR A 25 33.79 -36.70 11.78
C TYR A 25 34.84 -36.10 10.85
N VAL A 26 34.49 -34.94 10.27
CA VAL A 26 35.34 -34.13 9.41
C VAL A 26 35.34 -32.69 9.94
N TRP A 27 36.52 -32.11 10.09
CA TRP A 27 36.66 -30.67 10.35
C TRP A 27 36.43 -29.87 9.07
N LYS A 28 35.53 -28.89 9.13
CA LYS A 28 35.22 -28.00 8.01
C LYS A 28 35.32 -26.53 8.43
N VAL A 29 35.76 -25.67 7.50
CA VAL A 29 35.87 -24.21 7.68
C VAL A 29 34.99 -23.51 6.64
N CYS A 30 34.31 -22.43 7.04
CA CYS A 30 33.48 -21.62 6.15
C CYS A 30 34.29 -20.54 5.44
N GLU A 31 34.21 -20.48 4.11
CA GLU A 31 34.96 -19.53 3.27
C GLU A 31 34.54 -18.06 3.45
N SER A 32 33.40 -17.77 4.07
CA SER A 32 32.87 -16.41 4.21
C SER A 32 32.91 -15.83 5.62
N CYS A 33 33.23 -16.64 6.63
CA CYS A 33 33.30 -16.14 8.01
C CYS A 33 34.33 -16.85 8.88
N ASP A 34 35.18 -17.69 8.29
CA ASP A 34 36.23 -18.50 8.94
C ASP A 34 35.78 -19.37 10.11
N HIS A 35 34.47 -19.48 10.32
CA HIS A 35 33.89 -20.35 11.33
C HIS A 35 34.14 -21.80 10.97
N SER A 36 34.63 -22.56 11.96
CA SER A 36 35.02 -23.94 11.80
C SER A 36 34.25 -24.85 12.76
N ARG A 37 33.89 -26.05 12.29
CA ARG A 37 33.16 -27.05 13.09
C ARG A 37 33.43 -28.49 12.65
N TRP A 38 33.26 -29.43 13.58
CA TRP A 38 33.20 -30.87 13.29
C TRP A 38 31.83 -31.25 12.71
N VAL A 39 31.80 -32.04 11.63
CA VAL A 39 30.58 -32.56 11.00
C VAL A 39 30.70 -34.07 10.80
N THR A 40 29.65 -34.84 11.11
CA THR A 40 29.65 -36.28 10.84
C THR A 40 29.72 -36.56 9.33
N ILE A 41 30.45 -37.61 8.92
CA ILE A 41 30.62 -37.98 7.50
C ILE A 41 29.26 -38.22 6.83
N ASP A 42 28.30 -38.84 7.51
CA ASP A 42 27.00 -39.17 6.95
C ASP A 42 26.13 -37.92 6.69
N ASN A 43 26.20 -36.91 7.56
CA ASN A 43 25.58 -35.60 7.32
C ASN A 43 26.22 -34.85 6.14
N SER A 44 27.48 -35.15 5.82
CA SER A 44 28.16 -34.56 4.66
C SER A 44 27.72 -35.16 3.32
N LYS A 45 27.18 -36.39 3.34
CA LYS A 45 26.73 -37.13 2.15
C LYS A 45 25.26 -36.89 1.81
N ASN A 46 24.40 -36.64 2.80
CA ASN A 46 22.94 -36.54 2.63
C ASN A 46 22.38 -35.11 2.52
N GLY A 47 23.17 -34.12 2.10
CA GLY A 47 22.66 -32.76 1.87
C GLY A 47 22.33 -31.96 3.15
N GLY A 48 22.84 -32.37 4.31
CA GLY A 48 22.77 -31.56 5.54
C GLY A 48 23.43 -30.18 5.31
N SER A 49 22.75 -29.11 5.73
CA SER A 49 22.98 -27.71 5.31
C SER A 49 24.45 -27.39 5.00
N GLN A 50 24.77 -27.19 3.71
CA GLN A 50 26.11 -26.77 3.24
C GLN A 50 26.46 -25.31 3.62
N ILE A 51 25.58 -24.66 4.39
CA ILE A 51 25.67 -23.28 4.81
C ILE A 51 26.16 -23.24 6.25
N CYS A 52 27.22 -22.48 6.52
CA CYS A 52 27.76 -22.27 7.85
C CYS A 52 26.68 -21.79 8.83
N GLN A 53 26.65 -22.28 10.07
CA GLN A 53 25.64 -21.88 11.05
C GLN A 53 25.66 -20.37 11.34
N ILE A 54 26.83 -19.72 11.32
CA ILE A 54 26.94 -18.25 11.44
C ILE A 54 26.39 -17.56 10.19
N CYS A 55 26.72 -18.03 8.99
CA CYS A 55 26.20 -17.45 7.74
C CYS A 55 24.69 -17.71 7.56
N ASN A 56 24.21 -18.88 7.97
CA ASN A 56 22.79 -19.24 7.96
C ASN A 56 22.02 -18.43 9.00
N ALA A 57 22.60 -18.19 10.19
CA ALA A 57 22.04 -17.26 11.16
C ALA A 57 21.96 -15.84 10.59
N LYS A 58 23.04 -15.34 9.96
CA LYS A 58 23.04 -14.05 9.25
C LYS A 58 22.00 -13.99 8.12
N ARG A 59 21.78 -15.09 7.40
CA ARG A 59 20.75 -15.20 6.35
C ARG A 59 19.33 -15.23 6.95
N ASN A 60 19.15 -15.92 8.06
CA ASN A 60 17.88 -16.00 8.79
C ASN A 60 17.54 -14.70 9.53
N LEU A 61 18.50 -13.80 9.79
CA LEU A 61 18.20 -12.42 10.24
C LEU A 61 17.35 -11.64 9.22
N LEU A 62 17.30 -12.08 7.96
CA LEU A 62 16.46 -11.50 6.91
C LEU A 62 15.18 -12.30 6.61
N ASN A 63 15.00 -13.51 7.19
CA ASN A 63 13.86 -14.38 6.88
C ASN A 63 13.18 -14.91 8.15
N VAL A 64 11.98 -14.39 8.41
CA VAL A 64 11.31 -14.26 9.71
C VAL A 64 10.49 -15.51 10.09
N LYS A 65 10.80 -16.25 11.17
CA LYS A 65 9.86 -17.21 11.83
C LYS A 65 10.10 -17.61 13.32
N HIS A 66 10.83 -16.87 14.17
CA HIS A 66 10.90 -17.21 15.62
C HIS A 66 10.79 -16.00 16.57
N PRO A 67 9.96 -16.06 17.63
CA PRO A 67 9.90 -15.04 18.66
C PRO A 67 10.94 -15.36 19.74
N GLY A 68 11.77 -14.38 20.15
CA GLY A 68 12.27 -14.40 21.53
C GLY A 68 13.64 -13.85 21.87
N ILE A 69 14.59 -13.66 20.93
CA ILE A 69 15.99 -13.40 21.37
C ILE A 69 16.69 -12.24 20.64
N TYR A 70 16.08 -11.62 19.64
CA TYR A 70 16.64 -10.41 19.01
C TYR A 70 15.69 -9.23 19.17
N PRO A 71 16.19 -8.01 19.47
CA PRO A 71 15.36 -6.82 19.38
C PRO A 71 14.80 -6.78 17.96
N ARG A 72 13.48 -6.89 17.82
CA ARG A 72 12.83 -6.76 16.52
C ARG A 72 13.28 -5.41 15.98
N ILE A 73 13.90 -5.40 14.79
CA ILE A 73 14.17 -4.16 14.03
C ILE A 73 12.95 -3.25 14.22
N PRO A 74 13.11 -2.01 14.72
CA PRO A 74 11.99 -1.12 15.01
C PRO A 74 10.98 -1.09 13.86
N PHE A 75 9.70 -0.98 14.18
CA PHE A 75 8.65 -0.99 13.16
C PHE A 75 8.92 0.02 12.04
N VAL A 76 9.42 1.21 12.41
CA VAL A 76 9.81 2.30 11.52
C VAL A 76 10.81 1.83 10.46
N ASP A 77 11.87 1.14 10.88
CA ASP A 77 12.90 0.66 9.96
C ASP A 77 12.35 -0.43 9.01
N ARG A 78 11.53 -1.35 9.53
CA ARG A 78 10.86 -2.37 8.70
C ARG A 78 9.87 -1.75 7.70
N PHE A 79 9.23 -0.64 8.08
CA PHE A 79 8.32 0.10 7.23
C PHE A 79 9.08 0.71 6.06
N TRP A 80 10.09 1.52 6.35
CA TRP A 80 10.86 2.23 5.31
C TRP A 80 11.68 1.30 4.42
N ALA A 81 12.09 0.13 4.91
CA ALA A 81 12.74 -0.90 4.09
C ALA A 81 11.85 -1.43 2.95
N LYS A 82 10.53 -1.28 3.04
CA LYS A 82 9.55 -1.68 2.01
C LYS A 82 9.16 -0.54 1.07
N VAL A 83 9.79 0.63 1.19
CA VAL A 83 9.44 1.81 0.42
C VAL A 83 10.53 2.08 -0.61
N LYS A 84 10.15 2.07 -1.89
CA LYS A 84 11.03 2.53 -2.97
C LYS A 84 10.85 4.03 -3.15
N LYS A 85 11.82 4.80 -2.64
CA LYS A 85 11.85 6.26 -2.81
C LYS A 85 12.35 6.62 -4.22
N THR A 86 11.60 7.44 -4.93
CA THR A 86 12.04 8.15 -6.13
C THR A 86 12.03 9.65 -5.86
N ASP A 87 12.49 10.45 -6.82
CA ASP A 87 12.49 11.93 -6.71
C ASP A 87 11.09 12.52 -6.60
N SER A 88 10.06 11.77 -7.02
CA SER A 88 8.66 12.18 -6.93
C SER A 88 7.93 11.43 -5.82
N CYS A 89 7.64 10.14 -6.02
CA CYS A 89 6.81 9.35 -5.11
C CYS A 89 7.64 8.35 -4.30
N TRP A 90 7.23 8.14 -3.05
CA TRP A 90 7.77 7.09 -2.22
C TRP A 90 6.80 5.91 -2.28
N ASN A 91 7.09 4.94 -3.14
CA ASN A 91 6.15 3.88 -3.48
C ASN A 91 6.25 2.72 -2.48
N TRP A 92 5.11 2.32 -1.92
CA TRP A 92 4.99 1.11 -1.12
C TRP A 92 5.15 -0.15 -1.98
N CYS A 93 6.10 -1.01 -1.62
CA CYS A 93 6.36 -2.29 -2.31
C CYS A 93 5.80 -3.51 -1.55
N GLY A 94 5.02 -3.29 -0.49
CA GLY A 94 4.38 -4.36 0.28
C GLY A 94 2.98 -4.72 -0.25
N SER A 95 2.10 -5.15 0.66
CA SER A 95 0.72 -5.52 0.30
C SER A 95 -0.06 -4.32 -0.24
N ILE A 96 -0.74 -4.53 -1.36
CA ILE A 96 -1.63 -3.57 -2.00
C ILE A 96 -2.99 -4.25 -2.19
N ASN A 97 -4.07 -3.56 -1.82
CA ASN A 97 -5.41 -4.00 -2.11
C ASN A 97 -5.65 -3.93 -3.63
N LYS A 98 -5.94 -5.07 -4.26
CA LYS A 98 -6.09 -5.15 -5.73
C LYS A 98 -7.32 -4.42 -6.27
N VAL A 99 -8.36 -4.26 -5.45
CA VAL A 99 -9.62 -3.59 -5.84
C VAL A 99 -9.48 -2.08 -5.72
N THR A 100 -8.97 -1.62 -4.57
CA THR A 100 -8.91 -0.19 -4.27
C THR A 100 -7.57 0.44 -4.62
N GLY A 101 -6.52 -0.34 -4.85
CA GLY A 101 -5.17 0.15 -5.16
C GLY A 101 -4.42 0.75 -3.97
N TYR A 102 -4.99 0.74 -2.76
CA TYR A 102 -4.33 1.27 -1.56
C TYR A 102 -3.36 0.26 -0.96
N GLY A 103 -2.18 0.73 -0.55
CA GLY A 103 -1.25 -0.07 0.24
C GLY A 103 -1.78 -0.32 1.65
N GLN A 104 -1.53 -1.52 2.17
CA GLN A 104 -1.98 -1.95 3.50
C GLN A 104 -0.85 -2.58 4.30
N ILE A 105 -0.88 -2.38 5.62
CA ILE A 105 0.06 -2.95 6.58
C ILE A 105 -0.64 -3.36 7.86
N GLN A 106 -0.16 -4.41 8.52
CA GLN A 106 -0.64 -4.81 9.84
C GLN A 106 0.26 -4.22 10.93
N ILE A 107 -0.33 -3.48 11.86
CA ILE A 107 0.32 -2.87 13.03
C ILE A 107 -0.46 -3.32 14.26
N ASP A 108 0.21 -4.01 15.20
CA ASP A 108 -0.40 -4.55 16.43
C ASP A 108 -1.72 -5.32 16.20
N GLY A 109 -1.71 -6.18 15.17
CA GLY A 109 -2.86 -6.99 14.79
C GLY A 109 -3.91 -6.28 13.94
N LYS A 110 -3.86 -4.95 13.82
CA LYS A 110 -4.84 -4.15 13.06
C LYS A 110 -4.35 -3.83 11.65
N LEU A 111 -5.24 -3.92 10.68
CA LEU A 111 -4.96 -3.52 9.30
C LEU A 111 -5.08 -2.01 9.17
N GLU A 112 -4.06 -1.35 8.66
CA GLU A 112 -4.00 0.09 8.47
C GLU A 112 -3.50 0.44 7.05
N LEU A 113 -3.92 1.61 6.55
CA LEU A 113 -3.46 2.15 5.27
C LEU A 113 -2.03 2.67 5.40
N VAL A 114 -1.17 2.32 4.44
CA VAL A 114 0.27 2.59 4.55
C VAL A 114 0.60 4.08 4.55
N HIS A 115 -0.18 4.90 3.85
CA HIS A 115 0.03 6.35 3.82
C HIS A 115 -0.37 7.00 5.15
N VAL A 116 -1.41 6.49 5.83
CA VAL A 116 -1.80 6.91 7.18
C VAL A 116 -0.70 6.56 8.17
N ALA A 117 -0.18 5.33 8.11
CA ALA A 117 0.94 4.91 8.93
C ALA A 117 2.17 5.80 8.70
N ALA A 118 2.54 6.07 7.43
CA ALA A 118 3.67 6.95 7.11
C ALA A 118 3.50 8.39 7.63
N TYR A 119 2.29 8.94 7.53
CA TYR A 119 1.97 10.27 8.05
C TYR A 119 2.07 10.31 9.58
N LYS A 120 1.59 9.27 10.29
CA LYS A 120 1.74 9.17 11.74
C LYS A 120 3.21 9.03 12.17
N LEU A 121 4.04 8.37 11.36
CA LEU A 121 5.46 8.20 11.63
C LEU A 121 6.26 9.50 11.59
N THR A 122 5.75 10.58 11.00
CA THR A 122 6.37 11.91 11.08
C THR A 122 6.11 12.62 12.40
N GLY A 123 5.27 12.05 13.27
CA GLY A 123 4.77 12.71 14.49
C GLY A 123 3.59 13.65 14.23
N SER A 124 3.08 13.70 13.00
CA SER A 124 1.94 14.55 12.64
C SER A 124 0.62 13.93 13.09
N LEU A 125 -0.29 14.78 13.58
CA LEU A 125 -1.65 14.39 13.90
C LEU A 125 -2.55 14.56 12.69
N ILE A 126 -3.49 13.61 12.51
CA ILE A 126 -4.58 13.74 11.55
C ILE A 126 -5.76 14.34 12.34
N PRO A 127 -6.23 15.56 12.03
CA PRO A 127 -7.32 16.16 12.75
C PRO A 127 -8.59 15.29 12.70
N GLU A 128 -9.42 15.37 13.73
CA GLU A 128 -10.68 14.62 13.79
C GLU A 128 -11.58 14.95 12.58
N GLY A 129 -12.21 13.93 12.02
CA GLY A 129 -13.08 14.06 10.84
C GLY A 129 -12.33 14.36 9.53
N ARG A 130 -10.99 14.30 9.52
CA ARG A 130 -10.17 14.46 8.31
C ARG A 130 -9.63 13.12 7.80
N GLU A 131 -9.51 13.03 6.48
CA GLU A 131 -8.90 11.94 5.74
C GLU A 131 -7.66 12.46 5.01
N LEU A 132 -6.69 11.59 4.73
CA LEU A 132 -5.52 11.98 3.94
C LEU A 132 -5.81 11.77 2.44
N ASP A 133 -5.76 12.85 1.65
CA ASP A 133 -5.83 12.80 0.19
C ASP A 133 -4.42 12.81 -0.43
N HIS A 134 -4.23 12.01 -1.47
CA HIS A 134 -2.99 11.97 -2.25
C HIS A 134 -3.00 13.11 -3.28
N LEU A 135 -2.21 14.15 -3.03
CA LEU A 135 -1.96 15.24 -3.99
C LEU A 135 -1.38 14.70 -5.31
N CYS A 136 -0.53 13.67 -5.21
CA CYS A 136 0.11 13.01 -6.35
C CYS A 136 -0.79 12.01 -7.10
N ARG A 137 -2.03 11.77 -6.65
CA ARG A 137 -2.97 10.76 -7.22
C ARG A 137 -2.43 9.33 -7.32
N ASN A 138 -1.37 9.02 -6.60
CA ASN A 138 -0.77 7.69 -6.51
C ASN A 138 -1.10 7.05 -5.14
N ARG A 139 -2.05 6.10 -5.14
CA ARG A 139 -2.55 5.43 -3.92
C ARG A 139 -1.51 4.59 -3.19
N ALA A 140 -0.41 4.22 -3.85
CA ALA A 140 0.71 3.50 -3.25
C ALA A 140 1.79 4.42 -2.66
N CYS A 141 1.68 5.74 -2.86
CA CYS A 141 2.63 6.71 -2.34
C CYS A 141 2.48 6.85 -0.82
N VAL A 142 3.62 6.86 -0.11
CA VAL A 142 3.73 7.07 1.34
C VAL A 142 4.56 8.30 1.70
N ASN A 143 4.88 9.15 0.72
CA ASN A 143 5.58 10.41 0.97
C ASN A 143 4.64 11.34 1.77
N PRO A 144 4.96 11.74 3.01
CA PRO A 144 4.11 12.63 3.80
C PRO A 144 3.82 13.97 3.12
N ASP A 145 4.78 14.50 2.35
CA ASP A 145 4.62 15.76 1.61
C ASP A 145 3.58 15.67 0.47
N HIS A 146 3.20 14.45 0.09
CA HIS A 146 2.16 14.20 -0.90
C HIS A 146 0.78 13.95 -0.28
N LEU A 147 0.64 14.08 1.04
CA LEU A 147 -0.57 13.81 1.79
C LEU A 147 -1.10 15.11 2.40
N GLU A 148 -2.40 15.34 2.22
CA GLU A 148 -3.09 16.50 2.78
C GLU A 148 -4.30 16.05 3.60
N PRO A 149 -4.44 16.46 4.88
CA PRO A 149 -5.65 16.24 5.66
C PRO A 149 -6.84 17.07 5.13
N VAL A 150 -7.77 16.41 4.46
CA VAL A 150 -8.97 17.02 3.89
C VAL A 150 -10.24 16.46 4.53
N THR A 151 -11.35 17.17 4.37
CA THR A 151 -12.66 16.61 4.72
C THR A 151 -13.04 15.50 3.74
N HIS A 152 -13.88 14.57 4.17
CA HIS A 152 -14.44 13.53 3.29
C HIS A 152 -15.08 14.13 2.02
N ARG A 153 -15.81 15.24 2.17
CA ARG A 153 -16.45 15.94 1.05
C ARG A 153 -15.42 16.46 0.04
N GLU A 154 -14.34 17.09 0.50
CA GLU A 154 -13.27 17.58 -0.38
C GLU A 154 -12.59 16.42 -1.11
N ASN A 155 -12.26 15.33 -0.40
CA ASN A 155 -11.68 14.12 -0.98
C ASN A 155 -12.56 13.56 -2.12
N VAL A 156 -13.86 13.41 -1.85
CA VAL A 156 -14.85 12.94 -2.84
C VAL A 156 -14.94 13.88 -4.05
N LEU A 157 -15.00 15.20 -3.83
CA LEU A 157 -15.16 16.20 -4.91
C LEU A 157 -13.90 16.36 -5.78
N ARG A 158 -12.72 16.07 -5.23
CA ARG A 158 -11.45 16.06 -5.96
C ARG A 158 -11.35 14.87 -6.94
N GLY A 159 -12.09 13.79 -6.69
CA GLY A 159 -12.13 12.61 -7.54
C GLY A 159 -12.86 12.79 -8.88
N ILE A 160 -13.08 11.64 -9.54
CA ILE A 160 -13.78 11.51 -10.84
C ILE A 160 -15.11 10.75 -10.75
N ASN A 161 -15.62 10.55 -9.53
CA ASN A 161 -16.89 9.87 -9.32
C ASN A 161 -18.07 10.73 -9.82
N VAL A 162 -19.25 10.10 -9.95
CA VAL A 162 -20.48 10.76 -10.43
C VAL A 162 -20.81 12.01 -9.62
N CYS A 163 -20.60 12.01 -8.30
CA CYS A 163 -20.85 13.17 -7.46
C CYS A 163 -19.93 14.35 -7.82
N ALA A 164 -18.63 14.10 -7.99
CA ALA A 164 -17.65 15.11 -8.40
C ALA A 164 -17.94 15.65 -9.80
N THR A 165 -18.25 14.76 -10.75
CA THR A 165 -18.62 15.13 -12.12
C THR A 165 -19.89 15.99 -12.14
N ASN A 166 -20.93 15.58 -11.41
CA ASN A 166 -22.18 16.32 -11.31
C ASN A 166 -22.01 17.66 -10.58
N ALA A 167 -21.12 17.74 -9.59
CA ALA A 167 -20.82 18.99 -8.91
C ALA A 167 -20.12 20.00 -9.84
N LYS A 168 -19.21 19.52 -10.72
CA LYS A 168 -18.49 20.34 -11.70
C LYS A 168 -19.33 20.72 -12.93
N ALA A 169 -20.42 20.01 -13.20
CA ALA A 169 -21.22 20.26 -14.40
C ALA A 169 -21.78 21.70 -14.43
N THR A 170 -21.59 22.39 -15.54
CA THR A 170 -22.08 23.76 -15.76
C THR A 170 -23.42 23.79 -16.48
N HIS A 171 -23.83 22.68 -17.10
CA HIS A 171 -25.07 22.55 -17.85
C HIS A 171 -25.81 21.26 -17.47
N CYS A 172 -27.13 21.26 -17.61
CA CYS A 172 -27.94 20.07 -17.42
C CYS A 172 -27.78 19.10 -18.62
N PRO A 173 -28.29 17.85 -18.54
CA PRO A 173 -28.18 16.88 -19.65
C PRO A 173 -28.80 17.32 -20.99
N ARG A 174 -29.62 18.39 -20.99
CA ARG A 174 -30.22 19.02 -22.19
C ARG A 174 -29.49 20.29 -22.65
N GLY A 175 -28.35 20.61 -22.03
CA GLY A 175 -27.55 21.77 -22.40
C GLY A 175 -27.99 23.11 -21.80
N HIS A 176 -28.97 23.15 -20.89
CA HIS A 176 -29.33 24.41 -20.23
C HIS A 176 -28.33 24.77 -19.12
N PRO A 177 -27.90 26.04 -19.00
CA PRO A 177 -26.89 26.46 -18.02
C PRO A 177 -27.41 26.37 -16.58
N TYR A 178 -26.55 25.98 -15.65
CA TYR A 178 -26.80 26.07 -14.22
C TYR A 178 -26.30 27.42 -13.68
N ASP A 179 -27.14 28.45 -13.80
CA ASP A 179 -26.91 29.79 -13.23
C ASP A 179 -27.88 30.09 -12.07
N SER A 180 -27.83 31.31 -11.51
CA SER A 180 -28.72 31.75 -10.42
C SER A 180 -30.20 31.74 -10.81
N THR A 181 -30.52 31.90 -12.09
CA THR A 181 -31.89 31.98 -12.60
C THR A 181 -32.45 30.60 -12.89
N ASN A 182 -31.66 29.68 -13.46
CA ASN A 182 -32.09 28.38 -13.98
C ASN A 182 -31.77 27.20 -13.06
N THR A 183 -31.03 27.41 -11.98
CA THR A 183 -30.75 26.37 -10.98
C THR A 183 -31.80 26.38 -9.86
N TYR A 184 -32.51 25.28 -9.69
CA TYR A 184 -33.32 25.02 -8.50
C TYR A 184 -32.53 24.11 -7.56
N ARG A 185 -32.30 24.55 -6.32
CA ARG A 185 -31.67 23.70 -5.30
C ARG A 185 -32.75 23.03 -4.48
N ARG A 186 -32.68 21.70 -4.43
CA ARG A 186 -33.65 20.86 -3.74
C ARG A 186 -33.28 20.74 -2.26
N PRO A 187 -34.24 20.45 -1.36
CA PRO A 187 -33.96 20.23 0.06
C PRO A 187 -33.04 19.04 0.33
N ASP A 188 -32.99 18.06 -0.57
CA ASP A 188 -32.09 16.89 -0.52
C ASP A 188 -30.63 17.23 -0.87
N GLY A 189 -30.30 18.50 -1.13
CA GLY A 189 -28.97 18.94 -1.57
C GLY A 189 -28.72 18.77 -3.07
N GLY A 190 -29.67 18.19 -3.82
CA GLY A 190 -29.63 18.07 -5.27
C GLY A 190 -29.92 19.39 -5.98
N ARG A 191 -29.78 19.37 -7.31
CA ARG A 191 -30.21 20.48 -8.16
C ARG A 191 -30.99 20.00 -9.37
N ASP A 192 -31.98 20.80 -9.76
CA ASP A 192 -32.73 20.63 -11.00
C ASP A 192 -32.57 21.85 -11.90
N CYS A 193 -32.74 21.62 -13.21
CA CYS A 193 -32.87 22.70 -14.18
C CYS A 193 -34.33 23.19 -14.23
N LYS A 194 -34.54 24.49 -13.98
CA LYS A 194 -35.88 25.10 -13.99
C LYS A 194 -36.53 25.07 -15.37
N ILE A 195 -35.78 25.27 -16.45
CA ILE A 195 -36.30 25.12 -17.82
C ILE A 195 -36.80 23.69 -18.04
N CYS A 196 -36.01 22.67 -17.70
CA CYS A 196 -36.42 21.27 -17.81
C CYS A 196 -37.63 20.93 -16.93
N GLN A 197 -37.76 21.53 -15.73
CA GLN A 197 -38.97 21.39 -14.92
C GLN A 197 -40.20 21.96 -15.62
N ARG A 198 -40.11 23.17 -16.19
CA ARG A 198 -41.22 23.80 -16.93
C ARG A 198 -41.68 22.95 -18.11
N VAL A 199 -40.74 22.43 -18.90
CA VAL A 199 -41.04 21.52 -20.02
C VAL A 199 -41.76 20.26 -19.54
N ARG A 200 -41.24 19.59 -18.50
CA ARG A 200 -41.90 18.40 -17.92
C ARG A 200 -43.31 18.70 -17.42
N ALA A 201 -43.50 19.82 -16.71
CA ALA A 201 -44.80 20.23 -16.21
C ALA A 201 -45.79 20.54 -17.35
N ASN A 202 -45.32 21.18 -18.42
CA ASN A 202 -46.13 21.45 -19.60
C ASN A 202 -46.54 20.14 -20.31
N ASN A 203 -45.60 19.24 -20.54
CA ASN A 203 -45.87 17.95 -21.18
C ASN A 203 -46.87 17.11 -20.39
N PHE A 204 -46.78 17.13 -19.05
CA PHE A 204 -47.74 16.47 -18.17
C PHE A 204 -49.15 17.09 -18.25
N ARG A 205 -49.26 18.41 -18.43
CA ARG A 205 -50.56 19.07 -18.66
C ARG A 205 -51.13 18.70 -20.03
N LEU A 206 -50.30 18.72 -21.08
CA LEU A 206 -50.70 18.34 -22.44
C LEU A 206 -51.17 16.88 -22.51
N SER A 207 -50.49 15.96 -21.83
CA SER A 207 -50.90 14.55 -21.78
C SER A 207 -52.26 14.34 -21.10
N LYS A 208 -52.64 15.21 -20.14
CA LYS A 208 -53.97 15.14 -19.51
C LYS A 208 -55.11 15.60 -20.41
N VAL A 209 -54.82 16.45 -21.41
CA VAL A 209 -55.81 16.97 -22.36
C VAL A 209 -55.74 16.30 -23.73
N GLY A 210 -55.02 15.17 -23.84
CA GLY A 210 -54.91 14.38 -25.08
C GLY A 210 -54.05 15.01 -26.17
N VAL A 211 -53.23 16.02 -25.85
CA VAL A 211 -52.37 16.72 -26.82
C VAL A 211 -50.95 16.14 -26.76
N THR A 212 -50.37 15.80 -27.91
CA THR A 212 -48.98 15.31 -28.02
C THR A 212 -47.98 16.47 -27.89
N SER A 213 -47.02 16.35 -26.97
CA SER A 213 -45.97 17.37 -26.80
C SER A 213 -44.85 17.22 -27.83
N LYS A 214 -44.39 18.30 -28.46
CA LYS A 214 -43.15 18.33 -29.26
C LYS A 214 -41.94 18.10 -28.34
N ALA A 215 -41.07 17.17 -28.72
CA ALA A 215 -39.80 16.91 -28.04
C ALA A 215 -38.82 18.06 -28.31
N TYR A 216 -38.21 18.58 -27.24
CA TYR A 216 -37.03 19.44 -27.27
C TYR A 216 -35.97 18.83 -26.36
#